data_AF-A0A194QR52-F1
#
_entry.id   AF-A0A194QR52-F1
#
_cell.length_a   1.000
_cell.length_b   1.000
_cell.length_c   1.000
_cell.angle_alpha   90.00
_cell.angle_beta   90.00
_cell.angle_gamma   90.00
#
_symmetry.space_group_name_H-M   'P 1'
#
loop_
_entity.id
_entity.type
_entity.pdbx_description
1 polymer ?
#
loop_
_entity_poly.entity_id
_entity_poly.type
_entity_poly.pdbx_seq_one_letter_code
_entity_poly.pdbx_strand_id
1 'polypeptide(L)' 'MPLRALFKYLANNERLVQRLADSYPVRRAAQLAISVFYRGKEKVSEMDPQKVNVLLSFFRRFSQHLREGIEDAKKQIKK' A
#
# COMPACT_ATOMS: atom_id res chain seq x y z
N MET A 1 -14.76 10.03 -8.11
CA MET A 1 -13.58 10.33 -7.26
C MET A 1 -12.32 10.22 -8.12
N PRO A 2 -11.50 11.27 -8.21
CA PRO A 2 -10.34 11.35 -9.11
C PRO A 2 -9.35 10.18 -8.93
N LEU A 3 -9.15 9.71 -7.70
CA LEU A 3 -8.37 8.51 -7.41
C LEU A 3 -8.91 7.25 -8.11
N ARG A 4 -10.24 7.07 -8.15
CA ARG A 4 -10.88 5.94 -8.83
C ARG A 4 -10.65 6.00 -10.34
N ALA A 5 -10.70 7.19 -10.94
CA ALA A 5 -10.37 7.37 -12.35
C ALA A 5 -8.89 7.07 -12.62
N LEU A 6 -8.00 7.54 -11.74
CA LEU A 6 -6.57 7.27 -11.81
C LEU A 6 -6.26 5.77 -11.74
N PHE A 7 -6.83 5.05 -10.76
CA PHE A 7 -6.64 3.61 -10.62
C PHE A 7 -7.21 2.83 -11.79
N LYS A 8 -8.38 3.22 -12.32
CA LYS A 8 -8.96 2.59 -13.52
C LYS A 8 -8.08 2.82 -14.75
N TYR A 9 -7.48 4.00 -14.86
CA TYR A 9 -6.54 4.34 -15.93
C TYR A 9 -5.22 3.56 -15.82
N LEU A 10 -4.66 3.44 -14.61
CA LEU A 10 -3.47 2.64 -14.33
C LEU A 10 -3.74 1.14 -14.59
N ALA A 11 -4.86 0.61 -14.10
CA ALA A 11 -5.20 -0.81 -14.25
C ALA A 11 -5.45 -1.22 -15.72
N ASN A 12 -6.00 -0.32 -16.53
CA ASN A 12 -6.21 -0.58 -17.96
C ASN A 12 -4.96 -0.36 -18.82
N ASN A 13 -3.87 0.18 -18.27
CA ASN A 13 -2.65 0.47 -19.01
C ASN A 13 -1.43 -0.15 -18.33
N GLU A 14 -1.21 -1.44 -18.57
CA GLU A 14 -0.07 -2.20 -18.02
C GLU A 14 1.27 -1.51 -18.33
N ARG A 15 1.45 -1.00 -19.55
CA ARG A 15 2.66 -0.29 -19.98
C ARG A 15 2.97 0.95 -19.13
N LEU A 16 1.93 1.67 -18.68
CA LEU A 16 2.09 2.84 -17.81
C LEU A 16 2.51 2.41 -16.41
N VAL A 17 1.92 1.35 -15.88
CA VAL A 17 2.29 0.76 -14.59
C VAL A 17 3.74 0.27 -14.63
N GLN A 18 4.16 -0.40 -15.71
CA GLN A 18 5.55 -0.83 -15.89
C GLN A 18 6.51 0.35 -15.83
N ARG A 19 6.25 1.40 -16.61
CA ARG A 19 7.08 2.61 -16.60
C ARG A 19 7.09 3.31 -15.26
N LEU A 20 5.96 3.30 -14.55
CA LEU A 20 5.86 3.85 -13.21
C LEU A 20 6.69 3.05 -12.22
N ALA A 21 6.66 1.72 -12.29
CA ALA A 21 7.50 0.84 -11.46
C ALA A 21 9.00 1.04 -11.75
N ASP A 22 9.37 1.23 -13.02
CA ASP A 22 10.74 1.47 -13.44
C ASP A 22 11.26 2.87 -13.05
N SER A 23 10.35 3.80 -12.74
CA SER A 23 10.68 5.17 -12.41
C SER A 23 11.51 5.29 -11.12
N TYR A 24 12.43 6.26 -11.11
CA TYR A 24 13.27 6.56 -9.96
C TYR A 24 12.50 6.80 -8.64
N PRO A 25 11.40 7.58 -8.60
CA PRO A 25 10.70 7.81 -7.34
C PRO A 25 10.08 6.53 -6.77
N VAL A 26 9.51 5.67 -7.62
CA VAL A 26 8.94 4.38 -7.17
C VAL A 26 10.03 3.44 -6.70
N ARG A 27 11.15 3.39 -7.42
CA ARG A 27 12.32 2.61 -6.99
C ARG A 27 12.86 3.06 -5.64
N ARG A 28 12.97 4.38 -5.43
CA ARG A 28 13.41 4.95 -4.14
C ARG A 28 12.42 4.65 -3.02
N ALA A 29 11.12 4.75 -3.29
CA ALA A 29 10.08 4.39 -2.34
C ALA A 29 10.14 2.90 -1.96
N ALA A 30 10.36 2.01 -2.93
CA ALA A 30 10.55 0.58 -2.68
C ALA A 30 11.79 0.31 -1.81
N GLN A 31 12.93 0.95 -2.12
CA GLN A 31 14.15 0.85 -1.32
C GLN A 31 13.91 1.34 0.13
N LEU A 32 13.22 2.46 0.30
CA LEU A 32 12.84 2.96 1.62
C LEU A 32 11.93 1.96 2.35
N ALA A 33 10.88 1.46 1.71
CA ALA A 33 9.97 0.48 2.29
C ALA A 33 10.71 -0.80 2.74
N ILE A 34 11.60 -1.32 1.89
CA ILE A 34 12.45 -2.48 2.19
C ILE A 34 13.36 -2.17 3.40
N SER A 35 14.05 -1.01 3.38
CA SER A 35 14.93 -0.63 4.48
C SER A 35 14.18 -0.49 5.80
N VAL A 36 12.99 0.10 5.79
CA VAL A 36 12.12 0.24 6.96
C VAL A 36 11.62 -1.13 7.40
N PHE A 37 11.29 -2.02 6.49
CA PHE A 37 10.83 -3.37 6.82
C PHE A 37 11.93 -4.21 7.48
N TYR A 38 13.12 -4.28 6.89
CA TYR A 38 14.22 -5.09 7.44
C TYR A 38 14.76 -4.50 8.75
N ARG A 39 15.03 -3.19 8.80
CA ARG A 39 15.44 -2.51 10.06
C ARG A 39 14.33 -2.51 11.10
N GLY A 40 13.08 -2.45 10.62
CA GLY A 40 11.89 -2.56 11.45
C GLY A 40 11.80 -3.94 12.08
N LYS A 41 12.02 -5.04 11.35
CA LYS A 41 12.00 -6.40 11.91
C LYS A 41 13.04 -6.62 13.01
N GLU A 42 14.25 -6.10 12.82
CA GLU A 42 15.30 -6.15 13.86
C GLU A 42 14.87 -5.36 15.10
N LYS A 43 14.42 -4.11 14.92
CA LYS A 43 13.96 -3.27 16.05
C LYS A 43 12.64 -3.72 16.67
N VAL A 44 11.78 -4.40 15.93
CA VAL A 44 10.50 -4.94 16.42
C VAL A 44 10.75 -6.11 17.37
N SER A 45 11.83 -6.86 17.19
CA SER A 45 12.22 -7.93 18.11
C SER A 45 12.71 -7.37 19.46
N GLU A 46 13.19 -6.13 19.49
CA GLU A 46 13.63 -5.41 20.69
C GLU A 46 12.61 -4.38 21.22
N MET A 47 11.52 -4.14 20.49
CA MET A 47 10.50 -3.14 20.85
C MET A 47 9.49 -3.69 21.83
N ASP A 48 9.03 -2.80 22.71
CA ASP A 48 7.98 -3.04 23.67
C ASP A 48 6.71 -3.61 23.00
N PRO A 49 6.20 -4.79 23.44
CA PRO A 49 5.08 -5.48 22.79
C PRO A 49 3.81 -4.62 22.68
N GLN A 50 3.62 -3.63 23.55
CA GLN A 50 2.50 -2.68 23.45
C GLN A 50 2.54 -1.84 22.16
N LYS A 51 3.71 -1.34 21.76
CA LYS A 51 3.82 -0.49 20.55
C LYS A 51 3.58 -1.28 19.28
N VAL A 52 4.05 -2.53 19.25
CA VAL A 52 3.81 -3.45 18.14
C VAL A 52 2.32 -3.77 18.01
N ASN A 53 1.62 -3.98 19.13
CA ASN A 53 0.18 -4.24 19.11
C ASN A 53 -0.64 -3.05 18.62
N VAL A 54 -0.27 -1.82 19.00
CA VAL A 54 -0.90 -0.59 18.48
C VAL A 54 -0.70 -0.48 16.97
N LEU A 55 0.53 -0.70 16.49
CA LEU A 55 0.85 -0.65 15.06
C LEU A 55 0.08 -1.74 14.27
N LEU A 56 0.03 -2.97 14.78
CA LEU A 56 -0.74 -4.07 14.19
C LEU A 56 -2.24 -3.76 14.14
N SER A 57 -2.78 -3.16 15.19
CA SER A 57 -4.21 -2.77 15.24
C SER A 57 -4.54 -1.69 14.21
N PHE A 58 -3.62 -0.74 13.99
CA PHE A 58 -3.73 0.26 12.95
C PHE A 58 -3.67 -0.38 11.57
N PHE A 59 -2.69 -1.24 11.30
CA PHE A 59 -2.59 -1.96 10.02
C PHE A 59 -3.82 -2.81 9.72
N ARG A 60 -4.39 -3.49 10.73
CA ARG A 60 -5.65 -4.24 10.58
C ARG A 60 -6.79 -3.33 10.13
N ARG A 61 -7.03 -2.24 10.86
CA ARG A 61 -8.09 -1.27 10.52
C ARG A 61 -7.86 -0.64 9.15
N PHE A 62 -6.64 -0.24 8.84
CA PHE A 62 -6.26 0.31 7.55
C PHE A 62 -6.52 -0.67 6.40
N SER A 63 -6.12 -1.93 6.58
CA SER A 63 -6.36 -2.98 5.58
C SER A 63 -7.84 -3.26 5.35
N GLN A 64 -8.67 -3.20 6.41
CA GLN A 64 -10.12 -3.35 6.31
C GLN A 64 -10.72 -2.21 5.50
N HIS A 65 -10.38 -0.96 5.82
CA HIS A 65 -10.87 0.21 5.06
C HIS A 65 -10.39 0.23 3.61
N LEU A 66 -9.15 -0.19 3.33
CA LEU A 66 -8.67 -0.33 1.96
C LEU A 66 -9.45 -1.41 1.20
N ARG A 67 -9.72 -2.55 1.84
CA ARG A 67 -10.46 -3.65 1.21
C ARG A 67 -11.90 -3.25 0.93
N GLU A 68 -12.58 -2.61 1.88
CA GLU A 68 -13.91 -2.04 1.70
C GLU A 68 -13.92 -0.99 0.57
N GLY A 69 -12.96 -0.05 0.58
CA GLY A 69 -12.85 0.97 -0.46
C GLY A 69 -12.56 0.40 -1.85
N ILE A 70 -11.77 -0.68 -1.94
CA ILE A 70 -11.49 -1.39 -3.20
C ILE A 70 -12.72 -2.18 -3.66
N GLU A 71 -13.42 -2.87 -2.76
CA GLU A 71 -14.64 -3.62 -3.09
C GLU A 71 -15.78 -2.70 -3.53
N ASP A 72 -15.97 -1.55 -2.87
CA ASP A 72 -16.94 -0.55 -3.29
C ASP A 72 -16.55 0.10 -4.63
N ALA A 73 -15.26 0.38 -4.84
CA ALA A 73 -14.78 0.83 -6.14
C ALA A 73 -15.04 -0.22 -7.23
N LYS A 74 -14.87 -1.52 -6.94
CA LYS A 74 -15.13 -2.62 -7.86
C LYS A 74 -16.62 -2.78 -8.17
N LYS A 75 -17.50 -2.72 -7.17
CA LYS A 75 -18.97 -2.75 -7.34
C LYS A 75 -19.46 -1.59 -8.20
N GLN A 76 -18.93 -0.40 -7.99
CA GLN A 76 -19.30 0.76 -8.80
C GLN A 76 -18.68 0.72 -10.22
N ILE A 77 -17.58 -0.01 -10.46
CA ILE A 77 -16.97 -0.15 -11.82
C ILE A 77 -17.72 -1.16 -12.68
N LYS A 78 -18.37 -2.15 -12.06
CA LYS A 78 -19.14 -3.19 -12.73
C LYS A 78 -20.59 -2.77 -13.05
N LYS A 79 -21.02 -1.62 -12.53
CA LYS A 79 -22.29 -0.95 -12.85
C LYS A 79 -22.02 0.14 -13.88
#